data_AF-A0AA42NGU3-F1
#
_entry.id   AF-A0AA42NGU3-F1
#
_cell.length_a   1.000
_cell.length_b   1.000
_cell.length_c   1.000
_cell.angle_alpha   90.00
_cell.angle_beta   90.00
_cell.angle_gamma   90.00
#
_symmetry.space_group_name_H-M   'P 1'
#
loop_
_entity.id
_entity.type
_entity.pdbx_description
1 polymer ?
#
loop_
_entity_poly.entity_id
_entity_poly.type
_entity_poly.pdbx_seq_one_letter_code
_entity_poly.pdbx_strand_id
1 'polypeptide(L)'
;MKTAAQTTFAERLGRTLGRAWRGCARLDRRAQGWLLAQGWAPGIAKAALLAVKLAAIGVLLYTAFWLALLLAFALVGAWVVRNDDGSYDEEHKPEWRYGPAGYGLYTHDDYRIDPHDPEDEQA
;
A
#
# COMPACT_ATOMS: atom_id res chain seq x y z
N MET A 1 -14.60 9.02 18.51
CA MET A 1 -13.28 9.41 19.04
C MET A 1 -12.18 8.66 18.28
N LYS A 2 -11.04 9.33 18.01
CA LYS A 2 -9.77 8.90 17.38
C LYS A 2 -9.65 8.94 15.84
N THR A 3 -9.20 10.10 15.32
CA THR A 3 -8.34 10.22 14.12
C THR A 3 -7.56 11.56 14.19
N ALA A 4 -6.60 11.67 15.11
CA ALA A 4 -5.78 12.89 15.28
C ALA A 4 -4.26 12.62 15.37
N ALA A 5 -3.81 11.43 14.99
CA ALA A 5 -2.42 10.99 15.20
C ALA A 5 -1.51 11.02 13.96
N GLN A 6 -2.05 11.19 12.74
CA GLN A 6 -1.25 11.12 11.51
C GLN A 6 -0.61 12.45 11.08
N THR A 7 -1.00 13.58 11.68
CA THR A 7 -0.47 14.91 11.30
C THR A 7 0.91 15.20 11.92
N THR A 8 1.25 14.55 13.04
CA THR A 8 2.48 14.85 13.79
C THR A 8 3.77 14.35 13.10
N PHE A 9 3.65 13.34 12.24
CA PHE A 9 4.80 12.79 11.50
C PHE A 9 5.18 13.66 10.31
N ALA A 10 4.20 14.20 9.59
CA ALA A 10 4.44 15.13 8.49
C ALA A 10 5.11 16.43 8.98
N GLU A 11 4.70 16.96 10.14
CA GLU A 11 5.33 18.15 10.73
C GLU A 11 6.75 17.88 11.27
N ARG A 12 7.00 16.69 11.85
CA ARG A 12 8.35 16.31 12.29
C ARG A 12 9.29 16.08 11.11
N LEU A 13 8.83 15.42 10.05
CA LEU A 13 9.58 15.24 8.83
C LEU A 13 9.94 16.58 8.19
N GLY A 14 9.01 17.54 8.14
CA GLY A 14 9.30 18.89 7.64
C GLY A 14 10.41 19.60 8.43
N ARG A 15 10.44 19.44 9.76
CA ARG A 15 11.47 20.03 10.62
C ARG A 15 12.83 19.33 10.51
N THR A 16 12.85 18.00 10.39
CA THR A 16 14.11 17.26 10.20
C THR A 16 14.68 17.49 8.81
N LEU A 17 13.83 17.59 7.79
CA LEU A 17 14.22 17.96 6.43
C LEU A 17 14.74 19.40 6.39
N GLY A 18 14.11 20.34 7.09
CA GLY A 18 14.59 21.72 7.20
C GLY A 18 15.92 21.85 7.96
N ARG A 19 16.18 20.97 8.94
CA ARG A 19 17.49 20.88 9.62
C ARG A 19 18.55 20.22 8.74
N ALA A 20 18.21 19.14 8.05
CA ALA A 20 19.08 18.49 7.08
C ALA A 20 19.44 19.46 5.93
N TRP A 21 18.47 20.26 5.47
CA TRP A 21 18.67 21.33 4.48
C TRP A 21 19.61 22.42 4.99
N ARG A 22 19.49 22.85 6.25
CA ARG A 22 20.46 23.76 6.86
C ARG A 22 21.85 23.14 7.03
N GLY A 23 21.94 21.84 7.26
CA GLY A 23 23.20 21.08 7.29
C GLY A 23 23.85 21.05 5.91
N CYS A 24 23.10 20.66 4.87
CA CYS A 24 23.51 20.71 3.47
C CYS A 24 23.88 22.12 3.04
N ALA A 25 23.08 23.14 3.32
CA ALA A 25 23.38 24.53 2.97
C ALA A 25 24.58 25.11 3.72
N ARG A 26 24.86 24.64 4.95
CA ARG A 26 26.09 24.99 5.65
C ARG A 26 27.29 24.25 5.08
N LEU A 27 27.13 22.99 4.68
CA LEU A 27 28.14 22.25 3.94
C LEU A 27 28.41 22.91 2.60
N ASP A 28 27.39 23.43 1.94
CA ASP A 28 27.46 24.14 0.67
C ASP A 28 28.16 25.48 0.85
N ARG A 29 27.84 26.27 1.89
CA ARG A 29 28.57 27.50 2.23
C ARG A 29 30.00 27.25 2.70
N ARG A 30 30.25 26.15 3.42
CA ARG A 30 31.59 25.76 3.86
C ARG A 30 32.40 25.24 2.68
N ALA A 31 31.78 24.52 1.75
CA ALA A 31 32.33 24.12 0.47
C ALA A 31 32.58 25.34 -0.41
N GLN A 32 31.73 26.37 -0.40
CA GLN A 32 31.99 27.63 -1.10
C GLN A 32 33.16 28.41 -0.49
N GLY A 33 33.29 28.45 0.84
CA GLY A 33 34.47 29.02 1.52
C GLY A 33 35.75 28.22 1.24
N TRP A 34 35.63 26.89 1.14
CA TRP A 34 36.73 26.02 0.72
C TRP A 34 37.06 26.13 -0.78
N LEU A 35 36.04 26.33 -1.64
CA LEU A 35 36.20 26.54 -3.09
C LEU A 35 36.90 27.86 -3.38
N LEU A 36 36.54 28.92 -2.67
CA LEU A 36 37.18 30.24 -2.79
C LEU A 36 38.61 30.24 -2.26
N ALA A 37 38.89 29.46 -1.21
CA ALA A 37 40.25 29.30 -0.68
C ALA A 37 41.14 28.41 -1.56
N GLN A 38 40.56 27.47 -2.31
CA GLN A 38 41.31 26.49 -3.10
C GLN A 38 41.53 26.92 -4.56
N GLY A 39 40.69 27.77 -5.17
CA GLY A 39 40.93 28.33 -6.51
C GLY A 39 40.89 27.31 -7.66
N TRP A 40 40.04 26.27 -7.58
CA TRP A 40 40.02 25.17 -8.56
C TRP A 40 38.82 25.21 -9.53
N ALA A 41 39.14 24.85 -10.78
CA ALA A 41 38.39 24.97 -12.03
C ALA A 41 36.85 24.74 -12.01
N PRO A 42 36.11 25.39 -12.94
CA PRO A 42 34.65 25.28 -13.09
C PRO A 42 34.09 23.86 -13.31
N GLY A 43 34.94 22.87 -13.57
CA GLY A 43 34.55 21.46 -13.72
C GLY A 43 34.07 20.82 -12.41
N ILE A 44 34.64 21.17 -11.27
CA ILE A 44 34.28 20.56 -9.97
C ILE A 44 32.93 21.09 -9.47
N ALA A 45 32.64 22.36 -9.70
CA ALA A 45 31.32 22.94 -9.40
C ALA A 45 30.20 22.24 -10.20
N LYS A 46 30.44 21.96 -11.49
CA LYS A 46 29.51 21.16 -12.31
C LYS A 46 29.35 19.75 -11.78
N ALA A 47 30.44 19.08 -11.40
CA ALA A 47 30.39 17.71 -10.87
C ALA A 47 29.61 17.65 -9.54
N ALA A 48 29.83 18.60 -8.63
CA ALA A 48 29.08 18.70 -7.37
C ALA A 48 27.58 18.93 -7.62
N LEU A 49 27.23 19.84 -8.54
CA LEU A 49 25.85 20.12 -8.88
C LEU A 49 25.16 18.91 -9.53
N LEU A 50 25.89 18.14 -10.33
CA LEU A 50 25.44 16.87 -10.90
C LEU A 50 25.23 15.80 -9.81
N ALA A 51 26.16 15.70 -8.85
CA ALA A 51 26.03 14.79 -7.72
C ALA A 51 24.81 15.11 -6.85
N VAL A 52 24.56 16.39 -6.58
CA VAL A 52 23.35 16.86 -5.88
C VAL A 52 22.09 16.51 -6.66
N LYS A 53 22.09 16.74 -7.98
CA LYS A 53 20.94 16.40 -8.83
C LYS A 53 20.66 14.89 -8.87
N LEU A 54 21.71 14.07 -8.98
CA LEU A 54 21.59 12.61 -8.93
C LEU A 54 21.11 12.12 -7.55
N ALA A 55 21.61 12.70 -6.46
CA ALA A 55 21.14 12.37 -5.12
C ALA A 55 19.65 12.73 -4.95
N ALA A 56 19.23 13.91 -5.43
CA ALA A 56 17.83 14.32 -5.41
C ALA A 56 16.94 13.35 -6.22
N ILE A 57 17.38 12.95 -7.42
CA ILE A 57 16.68 11.96 -8.26
C ILE A 57 16.62 10.60 -7.55
N GLY A 58 17.72 10.14 -6.95
CA GLY A 58 17.77 8.87 -6.23
C GLY A 58 16.83 8.84 -5.03
N VAL A 59 16.79 9.91 -4.23
CA VAL A 59 15.84 10.05 -3.12
C VAL A 59 14.40 10.07 -3.64
N LEU A 60 14.12 10.82 -4.70
CA LEU A 60 12.78 10.88 -5.30
C LEU A 60 12.32 9.49 -5.77
N LEU A 61 13.16 8.79 -6.54
CA LEU A 61 12.88 7.44 -7.02
C LEU A 61 12.67 6.46 -5.88
N TYR A 62 13.50 6.54 -4.83
CA TYR A 62 13.37 5.69 -3.65
C TYR A 62 12.04 5.92 -2.93
N THR A 63 11.64 7.18 -2.73
CA THR A 63 10.35 7.51 -2.10
C THR A 63 9.16 7.08 -2.96
N ALA A 64 9.24 7.26 -4.28
CA ALA A 64 8.20 6.83 -5.21
C ALA A 64 8.08 5.30 -5.25
N PHE A 65 9.20 4.58 -5.25
CA PHE A 65 9.24 3.12 -5.17
C PHE A 65 8.58 2.61 -3.88
N TRP A 66 8.92 3.21 -2.74
CA TRP A 66 8.28 2.87 -1.47
C TRP A 66 6.77 3.12 -1.46
N LEU A 67 6.33 4.27 -1.98
CA LEU A 67 4.90 4.58 -2.11
C LEU A 67 4.19 3.57 -3.01
N ALA A 68 4.80 3.20 -4.14
CA ALA A 68 4.25 2.20 -5.04
C ALA A 68 4.12 0.83 -4.35
N LEU A 69 5.13 0.42 -3.58
CA LEU A 69 5.10 -0.84 -2.82
C LEU A 69 4.00 -0.83 -1.75
N LEU A 70 3.86 0.27 -1.00
CA LEU A 70 2.78 0.41 -0.01
C LEU A 70 1.41 0.41 -0.65
N LEU A 71 1.25 1.08 -1.80
CA LEU A 71 0.00 1.10 -2.55
C LEU A 71 -0.35 -0.29 -3.09
N ALA A 72 0.63 -1.01 -3.63
CA ALA A 72 0.44 -2.39 -4.08
C ALA A 72 0.01 -3.30 -2.91
N PHE A 73 0.66 -3.17 -1.75
CA PHE A 73 0.28 -3.91 -0.56
C PHE A 73 -1.15 -3.57 -0.09
N ALA A 74 -1.52 -2.29 -0.11
CA ALA A 74 -2.88 -1.87 0.23
C ALA A 74 -3.92 -2.42 -0.77
N LEU A 75 -3.60 -2.45 -2.06
CA LEU A 75 -4.48 -3.00 -3.09
C LEU A 75 -4.64 -4.51 -2.95
N VAL A 76 -3.54 -5.23 -2.67
CA VAL A 76 -3.56 -6.67 -2.37
C VAL A 76 -4.36 -6.92 -1.09
N GLY A 77 -4.14 -6.14 -0.03
CA GLY A 77 -4.90 -6.27 1.21
C GLY A 77 -6.39 -6.01 1.01
N ALA A 78 -6.77 -4.99 0.25
CA ALA A 78 -8.15 -4.70 -0.09
C ALA A 78 -8.78 -5.79 -0.97
N TRP A 79 -8.00 -6.35 -1.90
CA TRP A 79 -8.42 -7.47 -2.73
C TRP A 79 -8.63 -8.72 -1.89
N VAL A 80 -7.69 -9.06 -1.01
CA VAL A 80 -7.80 -10.19 -0.08
C VAL A 80 -9.01 -10.03 0.82
N VAL A 81 -9.21 -8.87 1.45
CA VAL A 81 -10.40 -8.63 2.28
C VAL A 81 -11.68 -8.86 1.48
N ARG A 82 -11.79 -8.28 0.27
CA ARG A 82 -12.97 -8.48 -0.59
C ARG A 82 -13.15 -9.91 -1.10
N ASN A 83 -12.06 -10.65 -1.27
CA ASN A 83 -12.12 -12.03 -1.75
C ASN A 83 -12.29 -13.04 -0.61
N ASP A 84 -11.96 -12.68 0.63
CA ASP A 84 -12.18 -13.51 1.82
C ASP A 84 -13.68 -13.69 2.08
N ASP A 85 -14.48 -12.66 1.75
CA ASP A 85 -15.95 -12.70 1.68
C ASP A 85 -16.49 -13.88 0.86
N GLY A 86 -15.74 -14.31 -0.17
CA GLY A 86 -16.16 -15.35 -1.12
C GLY A 86 -15.73 -16.77 -0.76
N SER A 87 -14.84 -16.95 0.23
CA SER A 87 -14.34 -18.29 0.60
C SER A 87 -15.23 -19.00 1.63
N TYR A 88 -15.97 -18.26 2.46
CA TYR A 88 -16.95 -18.83 3.39
C TYR A 88 -18.23 -19.30 2.67
N ASP A 89 -18.55 -18.67 1.53
CA ASP A 89 -19.76 -18.99 0.78
C ASP A 89 -19.65 -20.33 0.05
N GLU A 90 -18.45 -20.75 -0.39
CA GLU A 90 -18.28 -22.03 -1.09
C GLU A 90 -18.54 -23.25 -0.19
N GLU A 91 -18.23 -23.18 1.10
CA GLU A 91 -18.50 -24.27 2.06
C GLU A 91 -19.96 -24.28 2.53
N HIS A 92 -20.69 -23.17 2.35
CA HIS A 92 -22.10 -22.99 2.69
C HIS A 92 -23.02 -22.93 1.45
N LYS A 93 -22.52 -23.36 0.29
CA LYS A 93 -23.34 -23.41 -0.92
C LYS A 93 -24.46 -24.43 -0.74
N PRO A 94 -25.70 -24.06 -1.10
CA PRO A 94 -26.80 -25.01 -1.04
C PRO A 94 -26.59 -26.09 -2.11
N GLU A 95 -26.61 -27.35 -1.68
CA GLU A 95 -26.32 -28.51 -2.52
C GLU A 95 -27.59 -29.33 -2.77
N TRP A 96 -27.68 -29.94 -3.95
CA TRP A 96 -28.78 -30.84 -4.29
C TRP A 96 -28.52 -32.21 -3.67
N ARG A 97 -29.30 -32.57 -2.65
CA ARG A 97 -29.16 -33.85 -1.93
C ARG A 97 -30.51 -34.42 -1.52
N TYR A 98 -30.51 -35.66 -1.04
CA TYR A 98 -31.66 -36.26 -0.39
C TYR A 98 -31.63 -35.91 1.09
N GLY A 99 -32.70 -35.28 1.59
CA GLY A 99 -32.84 -34.89 2.99
C GLY A 99 -34.23 -35.25 3.54
N PRO A 100 -34.60 -34.69 4.71
CA PRO A 100 -35.85 -35.02 5.40
C PRO A 100 -37.13 -34.77 4.59
N ALA A 101 -37.08 -33.89 3.59
CA ALA A 101 -38.19 -33.54 2.70
C ALA A 101 -37.94 -33.99 1.25
N GLY A 102 -37.25 -35.12 1.06
CA GLY A 102 -36.97 -35.70 -0.25
C GLY A 102 -35.77 -35.07 -0.96
N TYR A 103 -35.67 -35.27 -2.27
CA TYR A 103 -34.65 -34.64 -3.11
C TYR A 103 -34.93 -33.15 -3.27
N GLY A 104 -33.93 -32.30 -3.01
CA GLY A 104 -34.09 -30.85 -3.11
C GLY A 104 -32.78 -30.10 -2.86
N LEU A 105 -32.82 -28.79 -3.00
CA LEU A 105 -31.68 -27.92 -2.68
C LEU A 105 -31.66 -27.64 -1.17
N TYR A 106 -30.66 -28.19 -0.48
CA TYR A 106 -30.48 -28.07 0.97
C TYR A 106 -29.31 -27.16 1.31
N THR A 107 -29.45 -26.38 2.39
CA THR A 107 -28.31 -25.72 3.03
C THR A 107 -27.47 -26.71 3.83
N HIS A 108 -26.28 -26.29 4.29
CA HIS A 108 -25.41 -27.10 5.14
C HIS A 108 -26.13 -27.59 6.41
N ASP A 109 -26.95 -26.72 7.03
CA ASP A 109 -27.80 -26.97 8.21
C ASP A 109 -29.06 -27.85 7.95
N ASP A 110 -29.15 -28.53 6.82
CA ASP A 110 -30.22 -29.49 6.49
C ASP A 110 -31.62 -28.88 6.26
N TYR A 111 -31.70 -27.55 6.12
CA TYR A 111 -32.92 -26.85 5.69
C TYR A 111 -33.07 -26.84 4.17
N ARG A 112 -34.25 -27.21 3.66
CA ARG A 112 -34.60 -27.10 2.24
C ARG A 112 -34.97 -25.66 1.90
N ILE A 113 -34.34 -25.09 0.87
CA ILE A 113 -34.56 -23.69 0.42
C ILE A 113 -35.41 -23.64 -0.85
N ASP A 114 -35.45 -24.73 -1.60
CA ASP A 114 -36.19 -24.86 -2.85
C ASP A 114 -37.71 -24.99 -2.60
N PRO A 115 -38.58 -24.30 -3.38
CA PRO A 115 -40.03 -24.50 -3.34
C PRO A 115 -40.36 -25.98 -3.54
N HIS A 116 -40.95 -26.59 -2.52
CA HIS A 116 -41.30 -28.01 -2.57
C HIS A 116 -42.41 -28.24 -3.61
N ASP A 117 -42.06 -28.91 -4.71
CA ASP A 117 -43.02 -29.48 -5.65
C ASP A 117 -43.37 -30.92 -5.20
N PRO A 118 -44.60 -31.19 -4.74
CA PRO A 118 -45.01 -32.52 -4.28
C PRO A 118 -45.16 -33.54 -5.42
N GLU A 119 -44.98 -33.15 -6.68
CA GLU A 119 -45.07 -34.07 -7.84
C GLU A 119 -43.74 -34.81 -8.13
N ASP A 120 -42.62 -34.33 -7.60
CA ASP A 120 -41.28 -34.88 -7.85
C ASP A 120 -41.01 -36.26 -7.20
N GLU A 121 -41.81 -36.64 -6.20
CA GLU A 121 -41.65 -37.91 -5.47
C GLU A 121 -42.44 -39.09 -6.09
N GLN A 122 -43.16 -38.85 -7.19
CA GLN A 122 -44.09 -39.83 -7.78
C GLN A 122 -43.60 -40.48 -9.10
N ALA A 123 -42.34 -40.25 -9.49
CA ALA A 123 -41.74 -40.79 -10.71
C ALA A 123 -40.86 -42.04 -10.47
#